data_AF-A0A937QXZ7-F1
#
_entry.id   AF-A0A937QXZ7-F1
#
_cell.length_a   1.000
_cell.length_b   1.000
_cell.length_c   1.000
_cell.angle_alpha   90.00
_cell.angle_beta   90.00
_cell.angle_gamma   90.00
#
_symmetry.space_group_name_H-M   'P 1'
#
loop_
_entity.id
_entity.type
_entity.pdbx_description
1 polymer ?
#
loop_
_entity_poly.entity_id
_entity_poly.type
_entity_poly.pdbx_seq_one_letter_code
_entity_poly.pdbx_strand_id
1 'polypeptide(L)'
;MSYLAELPSMVAHALPKAPNPDVPFFIDDPVVHNYEMLRSVWMKRNSITTTCKAARCSRTDFYRLETAFIKHGNAALYPELGAKNQNHKLERLALMVKMTRPKATETMILRFAESLGLTPRPTLRTISHVLHCHGIGNNRDENDQVYWHGIQQSVRAIRWLASQTGPTRNKTDRKGTFYKPEEVLQLRFELFRELGLNQKRKSGDTIRRYGMSRPTFYKYLHRFRHYGAWGLVDWIQPGRGRGKISDELELRIIEEKVEHPRFSLDELIARMDLRCSRSALYEVLRYWELLEKKRRPVQLRGLWGEVKWGTSINK
;
A
#
# COMPACT_ATOMS: atom_id res chain seq x y z
N MET A 1 -6.19 3.35 -23.08
CA MET A 1 -7.39 3.57 -22.24
C MET A 1 -6.94 3.89 -20.83
N SER A 2 -7.48 4.92 -20.18
CA SER A 2 -7.11 5.26 -18.80
C SER A 2 -7.87 4.36 -17.82
N TYR A 3 -7.27 3.23 -17.45
CA TYR A 3 -7.83 2.28 -16.48
C TYR A 3 -7.81 2.81 -15.01
N LEU A 4 -7.42 4.08 -14.83
CA LEU A 4 -7.03 4.68 -13.55
C LEU A 4 -7.55 6.13 -13.38
N ALA A 5 -8.43 6.62 -14.25
CA ALA A 5 -8.89 8.02 -14.23
C ALA A 5 -9.54 8.44 -12.90
N GLU A 6 -10.14 7.50 -12.17
CA GLU A 6 -10.77 7.72 -10.87
C GLU A 6 -10.24 6.77 -9.78
N LEU A 7 -8.91 6.62 -9.68
CA LEU A 7 -8.26 5.84 -8.62
C LEU A 7 -7.17 6.58 -7.80
N PRO A 8 -7.53 7.52 -6.91
CA PRO A 8 -7.19 7.26 -5.52
C PRO A 8 -7.91 5.96 -5.08
N SER A 9 -7.40 5.10 -4.21
CA SER A 9 -6.08 5.00 -3.59
C SER A 9 -5.63 3.55 -3.74
N MET A 10 -5.05 3.29 -4.91
CA MET A 10 -4.29 2.09 -5.27
C MET A 10 -5.06 0.80 -5.59
N VAL A 11 -6.07 0.33 -4.83
CA VAL A 11 -6.45 -1.12 -4.96
C VAL A 11 -7.93 -1.44 -5.19
N ALA A 12 -8.86 -0.53 -4.93
CA ALA A 12 -10.30 -0.78 -5.02
C ALA A 12 -10.83 -1.33 -6.36
N HIS A 13 -10.13 -1.09 -7.48
CA HIS A 13 -10.53 -1.57 -8.82
C HIS A 13 -9.44 -2.37 -9.55
N ALA A 14 -8.32 -2.70 -8.87
CA ALA A 14 -7.25 -3.55 -9.43
C ALA A 14 -7.37 -5.03 -9.03
N LEU A 15 -8.39 -5.37 -8.22
CA LEU A 15 -8.65 -6.70 -7.72
C LEU A 15 -9.68 -7.41 -8.62
N PRO A 16 -9.38 -8.61 -9.16
CA PRO A 16 -10.41 -9.42 -9.78
C PRO A 16 -11.45 -9.81 -8.71
N LYS A 17 -12.75 -9.72 -9.06
CA LYS A 17 -13.81 -10.37 -8.28
C LYS A 17 -13.57 -11.88 -8.35
N ALA A 18 -12.94 -12.48 -7.34
CA ALA A 18 -12.62 -13.90 -7.32
C ALA A 18 -13.91 -14.74 -7.42
N PRO A 19 -14.19 -15.45 -8.54
CA PRO A 19 -15.49 -16.09 -8.74
C PRO A 19 -15.66 -17.41 -7.98
N ASN A 20 -14.56 -18.00 -7.48
CA ASN A 20 -14.57 -19.33 -6.88
C ASN A 20 -13.35 -19.54 -5.94
N PRO A 21 -13.53 -19.84 -4.63
CA PRO A 21 -12.43 -20.03 -3.67
C PRO A 21 -11.59 -21.31 -3.87
N ASP A 22 -12.03 -22.23 -4.73
CA ASP A 22 -11.43 -23.57 -4.90
C ASP A 22 -10.36 -23.66 -6.00
N VAL A 23 -10.18 -22.63 -6.83
CA VAL A 23 -9.26 -22.68 -7.99
C VAL A 23 -8.06 -21.73 -7.79
N PRO A 24 -6.81 -22.23 -7.72
CA PRO A 24 -5.64 -21.42 -7.34
C PRO A 24 -4.94 -20.68 -8.50
N PHE A 25 -5.61 -20.41 -9.62
CA PHE A 25 -5.05 -19.60 -10.72
C PHE A 25 -6.14 -19.04 -11.65
N PHE A 26 -6.40 -17.73 -11.57
CA PHE A 26 -7.36 -17.05 -12.46
C PHE A 26 -6.63 -16.42 -13.65
N ILE A 27 -7.11 -16.70 -14.87
CA ILE A 27 -6.57 -16.10 -16.10
C ILE A 27 -6.96 -14.62 -16.23
N ASP A 28 -8.04 -14.21 -15.56
CA ASP A 28 -8.57 -12.84 -15.56
C ASP A 28 -7.86 -11.89 -14.56
N ASP A 29 -6.88 -12.36 -13.80
CA ASP A 29 -5.99 -11.50 -13.01
C ASP A 29 -5.00 -10.77 -13.96
N PRO A 30 -4.96 -9.43 -13.99
CA PRO A 30 -4.11 -8.68 -14.93
C PRO A 30 -2.61 -9.01 -14.81
N VAL A 31 -2.14 -9.37 -13.61
CA VAL A 31 -0.75 -9.71 -13.35
C VAL A 31 -0.43 -11.09 -13.92
N VAL A 32 -1.35 -12.05 -13.76
CA VAL A 32 -1.28 -13.38 -14.39
C VAL A 32 -1.33 -13.26 -15.91
N HIS A 33 -2.24 -12.44 -16.44
CA HIS A 33 -2.37 -12.18 -17.86
C HIS A 33 -1.07 -11.61 -18.46
N ASN A 34 -0.50 -10.58 -17.84
CA ASN A 34 0.80 -10.01 -18.21
C ASN A 34 1.92 -11.06 -18.21
N TYR A 35 1.92 -11.96 -17.22
CA TYR A 35 2.91 -13.02 -17.12
C TYR A 35 2.78 -14.07 -18.22
N GLU A 36 1.58 -14.62 -18.47
CA GLU A 36 1.38 -15.59 -19.56
C GLU A 36 1.62 -14.96 -20.94
N MET A 37 1.30 -13.67 -21.12
CA MET A 37 1.57 -12.94 -22.36
C MET A 37 3.08 -12.90 -22.64
N LEU A 38 3.90 -12.45 -21.68
CA LEU A 38 5.37 -12.46 -21.79
C LEU A 38 5.91 -13.88 -21.98
N ARG A 39 5.44 -14.84 -21.17
CA ARG A 39 5.85 -16.25 -21.24
C ARG A 39 5.55 -16.88 -22.60
N SER A 40 4.45 -16.51 -23.25
CA SER A 40 4.11 -17.06 -24.58
C SER A 40 5.10 -16.62 -25.67
N VAL A 41 5.59 -15.39 -25.62
CA VAL A 41 6.64 -14.89 -26.53
C VAL A 41 8.02 -15.44 -26.12
N TRP A 42 8.37 -15.36 -24.84
CA TRP A 42 9.72 -15.67 -24.35
C TRP A 42 10.03 -17.17 -24.30
N MET A 43 9.06 -17.99 -23.87
CA MET A 43 9.25 -19.44 -23.69
C MET A 43 8.68 -20.28 -24.84
N LYS A 44 7.48 -19.92 -25.35
CA LYS A 44 6.82 -20.68 -26.43
C LYS A 44 7.19 -20.20 -27.85
N ARG A 45 7.97 -19.11 -27.97
CA ARG A 45 8.39 -18.48 -29.24
C ARG A 45 7.21 -18.02 -30.13
N ASN A 46 6.06 -17.71 -29.53
CA ASN A 46 4.93 -17.13 -30.27
C ASN A 46 5.30 -15.76 -30.85
N SER A 47 4.75 -15.41 -32.02
CA SER A 47 4.93 -14.06 -32.56
C SER A 47 4.29 -13.02 -31.63
N ILE A 48 4.94 -11.85 -31.50
CA ILE A 48 4.40 -10.73 -30.71
C ILE A 48 3.05 -10.28 -31.27
N THR A 49 2.91 -10.23 -32.60
CA THR A 49 1.66 -9.83 -33.28
C THR A 49 0.49 -10.76 -32.94
N THR A 50 0.70 -12.08 -33.04
CA THR A 50 -0.31 -13.10 -32.69
C THR A 50 -0.68 -13.01 -31.22
N THR A 51 0.33 -12.84 -30.36
CA THR A 51 0.15 -12.73 -28.91
C THR A 51 -0.65 -11.48 -28.53
N CYS A 52 -0.29 -10.31 -29.06
CA CYS A 52 -1.02 -9.05 -28.82
C CYS A 52 -2.48 -9.14 -29.30
N LYS A 53 -2.72 -9.78 -30.45
CA LYS A 53 -4.09 -10.00 -30.97
C LYS A 53 -4.92 -10.88 -30.04
N ALA A 54 -4.34 -11.95 -29.49
CA ALA A 54 -5.01 -12.81 -28.52
C ALA A 54 -5.24 -12.10 -27.16
N ALA A 55 -4.26 -11.33 -26.69
CA ALA A 55 -4.31 -10.56 -25.45
C ALA A 55 -5.15 -9.26 -25.54
N ARG A 56 -5.63 -8.90 -26.74
CA ARG A 56 -6.34 -7.62 -27.03
C ARG A 56 -5.56 -6.37 -26.61
N CYS A 57 -4.22 -6.41 -26.70
CA CYS A 57 -3.34 -5.28 -26.35
C CYS A 57 -2.61 -4.73 -27.59
N SER A 58 -2.04 -3.52 -27.50
CA SER A 58 -1.15 -3.01 -28.55
C SER A 58 0.25 -3.63 -28.46
N ARG A 59 0.99 -3.62 -29.58
CA ARG A 59 2.42 -3.97 -29.57
C ARG A 59 3.24 -3.02 -28.69
N THR A 60 2.84 -1.74 -28.63
CA THR A 60 3.49 -0.72 -27.80
C THR A 60 3.34 -1.02 -26.31
N ASP A 61 2.16 -1.46 -25.87
CA ASP A 61 1.93 -1.91 -24.48
C ASP A 61 2.76 -3.15 -24.16
N PHE A 62 2.85 -4.13 -25.08
CA PHE A 62 3.73 -5.28 -24.93
C PHE A 62 5.20 -4.87 -24.78
N TYR A 63 5.72 -3.98 -25.65
CA TYR A 63 7.11 -3.52 -25.56
C TYR A 63 7.40 -2.70 -24.30
N ARG A 64 6.43 -1.91 -23.81
CA ARG A 64 6.51 -1.22 -22.51
C ARG A 64 6.63 -2.24 -21.37
N LEU A 65 5.74 -3.24 -21.34
CA LEU A 65 5.76 -4.31 -20.34
C LEU A 65 7.06 -5.14 -20.41
N GLU A 66 7.50 -5.57 -21.60
CA GLU A 66 8.74 -6.34 -21.78
C GLU A 66 9.96 -5.56 -21.25
N THR A 67 10.01 -4.25 -21.51
CA THR A 67 11.11 -3.39 -21.07
C THR A 67 11.08 -3.16 -19.56
N ALA A 68 9.90 -2.97 -18.97
CA ALA A 68 9.74 -2.89 -17.52
C ALA A 68 10.09 -4.22 -16.83
N PHE A 69 9.67 -5.36 -17.38
CA PHE A 69 9.98 -6.71 -16.88
C PHE A 69 11.48 -7.04 -16.92
N ILE A 70 12.20 -6.60 -17.96
CA ILE A 70 13.67 -6.71 -18.00
C ILE A 70 14.33 -5.91 -16.89
N LYS A 71 13.82 -4.70 -16.59
CA LYS A 71 14.42 -3.78 -15.63
C LYS A 71 14.08 -4.11 -14.17
N HIS A 72 12.86 -4.58 -13.89
CA HIS A 72 12.29 -4.71 -12.55
C HIS A 72 11.74 -6.12 -12.23
N GLY A 73 11.91 -7.09 -13.13
CA GLY A 73 11.41 -8.45 -12.95
C GLY A 73 9.89 -8.56 -12.84
N ASN A 74 9.42 -9.54 -12.08
CA ASN A 74 8.00 -9.80 -11.83
C ASN A 74 7.27 -8.62 -11.18
N ALA A 75 7.96 -7.67 -10.54
CA ALA A 75 7.33 -6.47 -10.00
C ALA A 75 6.67 -5.62 -11.12
N ALA A 76 7.23 -5.64 -12.34
CA ALA A 76 6.67 -4.92 -13.50
C ALA A 76 5.39 -5.53 -14.09
N LEU A 77 5.00 -6.73 -13.66
CA LEU A 77 3.75 -7.38 -14.09
C LEU A 77 2.54 -6.73 -13.42
N TYR A 78 2.75 -6.14 -12.25
CA TYR A 78 1.73 -5.45 -11.48
C TYR A 78 1.45 -4.08 -12.09
N PRO A 79 0.18 -3.66 -12.18
CA PRO A 79 -0.17 -2.34 -12.66
C PRO A 79 0.46 -1.25 -11.78
N GLU A 80 0.83 -0.12 -12.38
CA GLU A 80 1.26 1.07 -11.63
C GLU A 80 0.12 1.56 -10.74
N LEU A 81 0.28 1.39 -9.42
CA LEU A 81 -0.71 1.83 -8.45
C LEU A 81 -0.34 3.19 -7.88
N GLY A 82 -1.15 4.19 -8.21
CA GLY A 82 -1.09 5.51 -7.60
C GLY A 82 -1.96 6.53 -8.33
N ALA A 83 -2.76 7.29 -7.58
CA ALA A 83 -3.18 8.60 -8.06
C ALA A 83 -1.91 9.46 -8.19
N LYS A 84 -1.74 10.15 -9.34
CA LYS A 84 -0.56 11.00 -9.60
C LYS A 84 -0.31 12.11 -8.56
N ASN A 85 -1.31 12.37 -7.70
CA ASN A 85 -1.33 13.41 -6.67
C ASN A 85 -1.64 12.85 -5.26
N GLN A 86 -1.10 11.68 -4.86
CA GLN A 86 -1.27 11.18 -3.48
C GLN A 86 -0.58 12.11 -2.46
N ASN A 87 -1.38 12.81 -1.64
CA ASN A 87 -0.86 13.59 -0.53
C ASN A 87 -0.60 12.68 0.69
N HIS A 88 0.66 12.25 0.87
CA HIS A 88 1.04 11.37 1.99
C HIS A 88 0.83 12.00 3.38
N LYS A 89 0.85 13.34 3.50
CA LYS A 89 0.52 14.02 4.77
C LYS A 89 -0.97 13.90 5.07
N LEU A 90 -1.84 14.05 4.07
CA LEU A 90 -3.28 13.82 4.22
C LEU A 90 -3.58 12.36 4.59
N GLU A 91 -2.90 11.41 3.95
CA GLU A 91 -3.01 9.99 4.29
C GLU A 91 -2.60 9.74 5.74
N ARG A 92 -1.41 10.20 6.16
CA ARG A 92 -0.95 10.08 7.54
C ARG A 92 -1.94 10.72 8.53
N LEU A 93 -2.45 11.91 8.21
CA LEU A 93 -3.35 12.66 9.09
C LEU A 93 -4.67 11.93 9.31
N ALA A 94 -5.34 11.50 8.23
CA ALA A 94 -6.65 10.86 8.32
C ALA A 94 -6.58 9.54 9.10
N LEU A 95 -5.54 8.74 8.87
CA LEU A 95 -5.31 7.49 9.60
C LEU A 95 -4.99 7.75 11.08
N MET A 96 -4.05 8.67 11.36
CA MET A 96 -3.68 9.06 12.73
C MET A 96 -4.89 9.56 13.53
N VAL A 97 -5.69 10.45 12.94
CA VAL A 97 -6.93 10.95 13.57
C VAL A 97 -7.94 9.82 13.79
N LYS A 98 -8.19 8.94 12.83
CA LYS A 98 -9.15 7.84 13.03
C LYS A 98 -8.69 6.79 14.04
N MET A 99 -7.40 6.49 14.11
CA MET A 99 -6.86 5.55 15.09
C MET A 99 -6.94 6.09 16.52
N THR A 100 -6.66 7.39 16.71
CA THR A 100 -6.58 8.04 18.03
C THR A 100 -7.92 8.64 18.50
N ARG A 101 -8.77 9.06 17.54
CA ARG A 101 -10.12 9.63 17.76
C ARG A 101 -11.13 8.90 16.88
N PRO A 102 -11.51 7.64 17.19
CA PRO A 102 -12.32 6.81 16.28
C PRO A 102 -13.72 7.38 15.93
N LYS A 103 -14.25 8.29 16.77
CA LYS A 103 -15.53 8.99 16.54
C LYS A 103 -15.41 10.21 15.60
N ALA A 104 -14.21 10.61 15.20
CA ALA A 104 -13.99 11.72 14.27
C ALA A 104 -14.71 11.50 12.93
N THR A 105 -15.46 12.48 12.46
CA THR A 105 -16.09 12.46 11.13
C THR A 105 -15.09 12.92 10.05
N GLU A 106 -15.37 12.60 8.80
CA GLU A 106 -14.58 13.07 7.67
C GLU A 106 -14.56 14.60 7.58
N THR A 107 -15.63 15.27 7.97
CA THR A 107 -15.72 16.75 8.05
C THR A 107 -14.76 17.33 9.10
N MET A 108 -14.59 16.66 10.24
CA MET A 108 -13.64 17.08 11.27
C MET A 108 -12.20 16.89 10.78
N ILE A 109 -11.92 15.75 10.13
CA ILE A 109 -10.62 15.48 9.48
C ILE A 109 -10.33 16.52 8.38
N LEU A 110 -11.34 16.93 7.60
CA LEU A 110 -11.20 17.94 6.56
C LEU A 110 -10.84 19.31 7.15
N ARG A 111 -11.58 19.79 8.14
CA ARG A 111 -11.29 21.07 8.83
C ARG A 111 -9.85 21.10 9.37
N PHE A 112 -9.42 19.99 9.96
CA PHE A 112 -8.05 19.88 10.48
C PHE A 112 -7.01 19.85 9.35
N ALA A 113 -7.24 19.08 8.28
CA ALA A 113 -6.37 19.05 7.10
C ALA A 113 -6.25 20.42 6.41
N GLU A 114 -7.34 21.20 6.36
CA GLU A 114 -7.34 22.58 5.86
C GLU A 114 -6.55 23.53 6.77
N SER A 115 -6.65 23.38 8.10
CA SER A 115 -5.88 24.20 9.06
C SER A 115 -4.36 24.02 8.95
N LEU A 116 -3.90 22.86 8.46
CA LEU A 116 -2.49 22.58 8.20
C LEU A 116 -2.00 23.20 6.87
N GLY A 117 -2.91 23.58 5.97
CA GLY A 117 -2.57 24.14 4.66
C GLY A 117 -2.11 23.10 3.63
N LEU A 118 -2.57 21.85 3.75
CA LEU A 118 -2.09 20.75 2.90
C LEU A 118 -2.37 20.97 1.40
N THR A 119 -1.36 20.68 0.58
CA THR A 119 -1.42 20.76 -0.90
C THR A 119 -1.26 19.38 -1.56
N PRO A 120 -2.05 19.03 -2.59
CA PRO A 120 -3.27 19.70 -3.05
C PRO A 120 -4.34 19.78 -1.95
N ARG A 121 -5.26 20.75 -2.06
CA ARG A 121 -6.29 21.02 -1.05
C ARG A 121 -7.12 19.75 -0.80
N PRO A 122 -7.30 19.32 0.47
CA PRO A 122 -8.11 18.15 0.80
C PRO A 122 -9.59 18.39 0.48
N THR A 123 -10.34 17.30 0.24
CA THR A 123 -11.79 17.31 0.09
C THR A 123 -12.38 16.13 0.87
N LEU A 124 -13.69 16.14 1.13
CA LEU A 124 -14.36 14.97 1.73
C LEU A 124 -14.13 13.72 0.87
N ARG A 125 -14.25 13.83 -0.46
CA ARG A 125 -13.98 12.72 -1.39
C ARG A 125 -12.58 12.14 -1.19
N THR A 126 -11.53 12.95 -1.08
CA THR A 126 -10.16 12.44 -0.89
C THR A 126 -9.93 11.84 0.50
N ILE A 127 -10.59 12.34 1.54
CA ILE A 127 -10.50 11.79 2.91
C ILE A 127 -11.26 10.47 3.03
N SER A 128 -12.52 10.44 2.62
CA SER A 128 -13.33 9.21 2.56
C SER A 128 -12.60 8.13 1.80
N HIS A 129 -11.99 8.50 0.67
CA HIS A 129 -11.20 7.60 -0.13
C HIS A 129 -10.00 7.01 0.64
N VAL A 130 -9.18 7.86 1.27
CA VAL A 130 -8.05 7.39 2.11
C VAL A 130 -8.55 6.39 3.14
N LEU A 131 -9.60 6.72 3.88
CA LEU A 131 -10.10 5.89 4.97
C LEU A 131 -10.64 4.55 4.49
N HIS A 132 -11.45 4.55 3.42
CA HIS A 132 -11.98 3.34 2.78
C HIS A 132 -10.86 2.38 2.37
N CYS A 133 -9.79 2.88 1.74
CA CYS A 133 -8.67 2.05 1.30
C CYS A 133 -7.71 1.60 2.41
N HIS A 134 -8.02 1.89 3.67
CA HIS A 134 -7.41 1.27 4.86
C HIS A 134 -8.44 0.49 5.70
N GLY A 135 -9.66 0.26 5.19
CA GLY A 135 -10.74 -0.45 5.88
C GLY A 135 -11.41 0.36 7.00
N ILE A 136 -11.16 1.68 7.06
CA ILE A 136 -11.64 2.56 8.13
C ILE A 136 -12.97 3.21 7.69
N GLY A 137 -13.96 2.37 7.44
CA GLY A 137 -15.34 2.79 7.16
C GLY A 137 -16.11 3.19 8.42
N ASN A 138 -17.34 3.70 8.25
CA ASN A 138 -18.24 4.01 9.37
C ASN A 138 -18.61 2.76 10.19
N ASN A 139 -18.69 1.59 9.55
CA ASN A 139 -19.10 0.34 10.20
C ASN A 139 -17.96 -0.43 10.88
N ARG A 140 -16.70 0.01 10.73
CA ARG A 140 -15.49 -0.57 11.36
C ARG A 140 -15.41 -2.10 11.38
N ASP A 141 -15.76 -2.77 10.29
CA ASP A 141 -15.57 -4.22 10.20
C ASP A 141 -14.07 -4.56 10.35
N GLU A 142 -13.75 -5.47 11.27
CA GLU A 142 -12.37 -5.93 11.47
C GLU A 142 -11.87 -6.71 10.25
N ASN A 143 -12.77 -7.38 9.53
CA ASN A 143 -12.44 -8.08 8.29
C ASN A 143 -12.02 -7.11 7.19
N ASP A 144 -12.70 -5.96 7.06
CA ASP A 144 -12.30 -4.89 6.12
C ASP A 144 -10.90 -4.37 6.49
N GLN A 145 -10.64 -4.08 7.76
CA GLN A 145 -9.33 -3.60 8.20
C GLN A 145 -8.21 -4.61 7.92
N VAL A 146 -8.42 -5.89 8.21
CA VAL A 146 -7.46 -6.97 7.89
C VAL A 146 -7.26 -7.11 6.38
N TYR A 147 -8.35 -7.05 5.60
CA TYR A 147 -8.32 -7.12 4.15
C TYR A 147 -7.46 -6.00 3.56
N TRP A 148 -7.83 -4.75 3.85
CA TRP A 148 -7.15 -3.55 3.36
C TRP A 148 -5.72 -3.43 3.89
N HIS A 149 -5.43 -3.87 5.12
CA HIS A 149 -4.06 -3.93 5.62
C HIS A 149 -3.18 -4.83 4.75
N GLY A 150 -3.58 -6.07 4.50
CA GLY A 150 -2.79 -7.01 3.71
C GLY A 150 -2.57 -6.53 2.27
N ILE A 151 -3.58 -5.88 1.71
CA ILE A 151 -3.52 -5.16 0.44
C ILE A 151 -2.47 -4.05 0.46
N GLN A 152 -2.52 -3.12 1.43
CA GLN A 152 -1.57 -2.00 1.54
C GLN A 152 -0.13 -2.50 1.71
N GLN A 153 0.09 -3.61 2.43
CA GLN A 153 1.41 -4.23 2.54
C GLN A 153 1.92 -4.78 1.21
N SER A 154 1.07 -5.45 0.43
CA SER A 154 1.43 -5.94 -0.90
C SER A 154 1.78 -4.80 -1.87
N VAL A 155 1.05 -3.66 -1.84
CA VAL A 155 1.41 -2.51 -2.70
C VAL A 155 2.73 -1.87 -2.30
N ARG A 156 2.98 -1.69 -0.99
CA ARG A 156 4.27 -1.17 -0.50
C ARG A 156 5.44 -2.06 -0.93
N ALA A 157 5.26 -3.38 -0.84
CA ALA A 157 6.25 -4.35 -1.27
C ALA A 157 6.50 -4.33 -2.79
N ILE A 158 5.45 -4.26 -3.61
CA ILE A 158 5.61 -4.10 -5.07
C ILE A 158 6.30 -2.79 -5.43
N ARG A 159 5.96 -1.66 -4.78
CA ARG A 159 6.65 -0.38 -4.98
C ARG A 159 8.15 -0.46 -4.61
N TRP A 160 8.50 -1.20 -3.55
CA TRP A 160 9.90 -1.41 -3.14
C TRP A 160 10.66 -2.35 -4.09
N LEU A 161 10.03 -3.43 -4.58
CA LEU A 161 10.64 -4.29 -5.61
C LEU A 161 10.82 -3.53 -6.93
N ALA A 162 9.84 -2.71 -7.33
CA ALA A 162 9.90 -1.89 -8.54
C ALA A 162 10.87 -0.70 -8.42
N SER A 163 11.29 -0.29 -7.22
CA SER A 163 12.38 0.69 -7.06
C SER A 163 13.77 0.08 -7.21
N GLN A 164 13.87 -1.26 -7.19
CA GLN A 164 15.11 -2.00 -7.38
C GLN A 164 15.31 -2.41 -8.84
N THR A 165 16.56 -2.75 -9.19
CA THR A 165 16.88 -3.46 -10.44
C THR A 165 16.62 -4.94 -10.23
N GLY A 166 15.81 -5.54 -11.11
CA GLY A 166 15.55 -6.98 -11.10
C GLY A 166 16.75 -7.80 -11.63
N PRO A 167 16.71 -9.13 -11.53
CA PRO A 167 17.77 -9.98 -12.07
C PRO A 167 17.87 -9.85 -13.59
N THR A 168 19.11 -9.93 -14.11
CA THR A 168 19.44 -9.60 -15.50
C THR A 168 18.73 -10.51 -16.51
N ARG A 169 17.87 -9.93 -17.34
CA ARG A 169 17.18 -10.58 -18.47
C ARG A 169 17.61 -9.97 -19.80
N ASN A 170 17.68 -10.78 -20.85
CA ASN A 170 18.18 -10.37 -22.17
C ASN A 170 17.17 -10.68 -23.29
N LYS A 171 16.96 -9.73 -24.21
CA LYS A 171 16.08 -9.92 -25.38
C LYS A 171 16.68 -10.84 -26.45
N THR A 172 18.01 -11.00 -26.49
CA THR A 172 18.67 -11.93 -27.43
C THR A 172 18.52 -13.39 -26.98
N ASP A 173 18.66 -13.65 -25.68
CA ASP A 173 18.33 -14.94 -25.06
C ASP A 173 17.09 -14.83 -24.14
N ARG A 174 15.92 -14.69 -24.77
CA ARG A 174 14.65 -14.70 -24.03
C ARG A 174 14.44 -16.00 -23.25
N LYS A 175 14.71 -17.17 -23.87
CA LYS A 175 14.34 -18.46 -23.27
C LYS A 175 15.23 -18.81 -22.08
N GLY A 176 16.55 -18.62 -22.17
CA GLY A 176 17.48 -18.90 -21.09
C GLY A 176 17.44 -17.87 -19.95
N THR A 177 16.99 -16.63 -20.23
CA THR A 177 16.91 -15.58 -19.19
C THR A 177 15.50 -15.28 -18.65
N PHE A 178 14.42 -15.90 -19.16
CA PHE A 178 13.06 -15.64 -18.70
C PHE A 178 12.85 -15.96 -17.21
N TYR A 179 13.23 -17.18 -16.79
CA TYR A 179 13.05 -17.68 -15.42
C TYR A 179 14.32 -17.52 -14.61
N LYS A 180 14.20 -16.89 -13.45
CA LYS A 180 15.29 -16.55 -12.54
C LYS A 180 14.98 -17.12 -11.15
N PRO A 181 15.54 -18.29 -10.76
CA PRO A 181 15.29 -18.91 -9.47
C PRO A 181 15.59 -18.00 -8.26
N GLU A 182 16.56 -17.10 -8.43
CA GLU A 182 16.92 -16.07 -7.46
C GLU A 182 15.81 -15.03 -7.23
N GLU A 183 14.89 -14.86 -8.18
CA GLU A 183 13.74 -14.01 -8.03
C GLU A 183 12.61 -14.74 -7.30
N VAL A 184 12.63 -14.64 -5.98
CA VAL A 184 11.68 -15.31 -5.07
C VAL A 184 10.21 -15.07 -5.46
N LEU A 185 9.86 -13.89 -5.98
CA LEU A 185 8.52 -13.60 -6.47
C LEU A 185 8.18 -14.45 -7.72
N GLN A 186 9.08 -14.54 -8.70
CA GLN A 186 8.87 -15.38 -9.90
C GLN A 186 8.77 -16.86 -9.55
N LEU A 187 9.60 -17.34 -8.62
CA LEU A 187 9.55 -18.71 -8.10
C LEU A 187 8.15 -19.03 -7.52
N ARG A 188 7.54 -18.10 -6.76
CA ARG A 188 6.17 -18.25 -6.25
C ARG A 188 5.13 -18.25 -7.35
N PHE A 189 5.24 -17.35 -8.34
CA PHE A 189 4.35 -17.33 -9.49
C PHE A 189 4.35 -18.66 -10.23
N GLU A 190 5.53 -19.21 -10.56
CA GLU A 190 5.63 -20.49 -11.26
C GLU A 190 5.13 -21.67 -10.42
N LEU A 191 5.35 -21.67 -9.10
CA LEU A 191 4.78 -22.69 -8.19
C LEU A 191 3.24 -22.69 -8.22
N PHE A 192 2.62 -21.52 -8.04
CA PHE A 192 1.16 -21.38 -8.03
C PHE A 192 0.56 -21.69 -9.39
N ARG A 193 1.22 -21.24 -10.46
CA ARG A 193 0.90 -21.57 -11.85
C ARG A 193 0.98 -23.06 -12.14
N GLU A 194 2.04 -23.77 -11.72
CA GLU A 194 2.15 -25.22 -11.94
C GLU A 194 1.04 -25.97 -11.20
N LEU A 195 0.75 -25.60 -9.96
CA LEU A 195 -0.32 -26.21 -9.15
C LEU A 195 -1.71 -25.94 -9.73
N GLY A 196 -1.99 -24.71 -10.20
CA GLY A 196 -3.25 -24.36 -10.85
C GLY A 196 -3.49 -25.10 -12.17
N LEU A 197 -2.43 -25.30 -12.97
CA LEU A 197 -2.49 -26.04 -14.24
C LEU A 197 -2.51 -27.56 -14.05
N ASN A 198 -1.94 -28.10 -12.96
CA ASN A 198 -1.77 -29.55 -12.74
C ASN A 198 -2.45 -30.04 -11.46
N GLN A 199 -3.75 -29.76 -11.32
CA GLN A 199 -4.56 -30.09 -10.13
C GLN A 199 -4.51 -31.58 -9.71
N LYS A 200 -4.19 -32.49 -10.63
CA LYS A 200 -4.04 -33.94 -10.35
C LYS A 200 -2.70 -34.33 -9.68
N ARG A 201 -1.71 -33.45 -9.61
CA ARG A 201 -0.40 -33.75 -8.99
C ARG A 201 -0.45 -33.59 -7.47
N LYS A 202 0.27 -34.45 -6.75
CA LYS A 202 0.50 -34.29 -5.30
C LYS A 202 1.18 -32.95 -5.02
N SER A 203 0.46 -32.04 -4.36
CA SER A 203 0.92 -30.68 -4.07
C SER A 203 2.25 -30.66 -3.29
N GLY A 204 2.43 -31.59 -2.34
CA GLY A 204 3.62 -31.70 -1.51
C GLY A 204 4.93 -31.88 -2.28
N ASP A 205 4.93 -32.68 -3.35
CA ASP A 205 6.13 -32.95 -4.15
C ASP A 205 6.49 -31.72 -5.01
N THR A 206 5.48 -31.05 -5.57
CA THR A 206 5.64 -29.79 -6.29
C THR A 206 6.17 -28.69 -5.38
N ILE A 207 5.56 -28.49 -4.20
CA ILE A 207 6.04 -27.52 -3.18
C ILE A 207 7.52 -27.74 -2.84
N ARG A 208 7.93 -29.02 -2.69
CA ARG A 208 9.33 -29.38 -2.41
C ARG A 208 10.28 -29.08 -3.57
N ARG A 209 9.88 -29.32 -4.83
CA ARG A 209 10.68 -28.98 -6.03
C ARG A 209 11.00 -27.48 -6.12
N TYR A 210 10.07 -26.63 -5.70
CA TYR A 210 10.26 -25.17 -5.65
C TYR A 210 10.95 -24.68 -4.37
N GLY A 211 11.47 -25.58 -3.51
CA GLY A 211 12.21 -25.20 -2.30
C GLY A 211 11.38 -24.52 -1.21
N MET A 212 10.04 -24.59 -1.28
CA MET A 212 9.15 -23.95 -0.32
C MET A 212 8.74 -24.93 0.80
N SER A 213 8.68 -24.46 2.05
CA SER A 213 8.13 -25.26 3.15
C SER A 213 6.59 -25.25 3.13
N ARG A 214 5.96 -26.34 3.61
CA ARG A 214 4.48 -26.44 3.66
C ARG A 214 3.81 -25.27 4.43
N PRO A 215 4.29 -24.84 5.62
CA PRO A 215 3.69 -23.68 6.32
C PRO A 215 3.77 -22.39 5.49
N THR A 216 4.90 -22.16 4.83
CA THR A 216 5.10 -21.01 3.94
C THR A 216 4.18 -21.07 2.72
N PHE A 217 3.96 -22.26 2.15
CA PHE A 217 2.99 -22.48 1.08
C PHE A 217 1.57 -22.13 1.52
N TYR A 218 1.08 -22.69 2.64
CA TYR A 218 -0.28 -22.42 3.12
C TYR A 218 -0.49 -20.94 3.48
N LYS A 219 0.53 -20.25 4.00
CA LYS A 219 0.53 -18.78 4.19
C LYS A 219 0.26 -18.03 2.89
N TYR A 220 0.97 -18.35 1.80
CA TYR A 220 0.72 -17.70 0.50
C TYR A 220 -0.57 -18.18 -0.15
N LEU A 221 -1.00 -19.43 0.05
CA LEU A 221 -2.27 -19.93 -0.50
C LEU A 221 -3.46 -19.20 0.11
N HIS A 222 -3.44 -18.96 1.43
CA HIS A 222 -4.43 -18.13 2.10
C HIS A 222 -4.46 -16.71 1.50
N ARG A 223 -3.30 -16.05 1.38
CA ARG A 223 -3.21 -14.70 0.78
C ARG A 223 -3.64 -14.67 -0.68
N PHE A 224 -3.30 -15.68 -1.47
CA PHE A 224 -3.66 -15.77 -2.88
C PHE A 224 -5.18 -15.93 -3.07
N ARG A 225 -5.86 -16.68 -2.19
CA ARG A 225 -7.32 -16.77 -2.19
C ARG A 225 -8.01 -15.43 -1.93
N HIS A 226 -7.43 -14.57 -1.08
CA HIS A 226 -8.00 -13.25 -0.75
C HIS A 226 -7.60 -12.14 -1.72
N TYR A 227 -6.40 -12.20 -2.32
CA TYR A 227 -5.78 -11.08 -3.03
C TYR A 227 -5.27 -11.42 -4.45
N GLY A 228 -5.49 -12.65 -4.93
CA GLY A 228 -4.94 -13.11 -6.21
C GLY A 228 -3.41 -13.02 -6.26
N ALA A 229 -2.86 -12.57 -7.39
CA ALA A 229 -1.42 -12.40 -7.57
C ALA A 229 -0.76 -11.45 -6.54
N TRP A 230 -1.49 -10.50 -5.97
CA TRP A 230 -0.99 -9.62 -4.90
C TRP A 230 -0.69 -10.37 -3.59
N GLY A 231 -1.26 -11.56 -3.40
CA GLY A 231 -1.04 -12.39 -2.23
C GLY A 231 0.34 -13.10 -2.18
N LEU A 232 1.04 -13.19 -3.32
CA LEU A 232 2.34 -13.89 -3.44
C LEU A 232 3.54 -13.03 -2.99
N VAL A 233 3.33 -11.72 -2.83
CA VAL A 233 4.36 -10.75 -2.47
C VAL A 233 4.69 -10.86 -0.98
N ASP A 234 5.97 -10.69 -0.63
CA ASP A 234 6.35 -10.55 0.78
C ASP A 234 5.93 -9.19 1.30
N TRP A 235 5.22 -9.19 2.42
CA TRP A 235 4.95 -7.95 3.14
C TRP A 235 6.25 -7.42 3.72
N ILE A 236 6.53 -6.14 3.49
CA ILE A 236 7.66 -5.47 4.13
C ILE A 236 7.45 -5.55 5.63
N GLN A 237 8.31 -6.29 6.32
CA GLN A 237 8.30 -6.28 7.77
C GLN A 237 8.61 -4.86 8.23
N PRO A 238 7.80 -4.25 9.11
CA PRO A 238 8.19 -2.98 9.72
C PRO A 238 9.51 -3.22 10.45
N GLY A 239 10.57 -2.53 10.02
CA GLY A 239 11.82 -2.51 10.78
C GLY A 239 11.51 -2.06 12.21
N ARG A 240 12.29 -2.54 13.19
CA ARG A 240 12.17 -2.11 14.59
C ARG A 240 12.47 -0.60 14.70
N GLY A 241 11.45 0.21 14.48
CA GLY A 241 11.54 1.66 14.50
C GLY A 241 11.92 2.14 15.88
N ARG A 242 13.13 2.71 16.02
CA ARG A 242 13.61 3.27 17.28
C ARG A 242 12.65 4.36 17.76
N GLY A 243 12.06 4.16 18.94
CA GLY A 243 11.47 5.23 19.77
C GLY A 243 10.61 6.27 19.06
N LYS A 244 9.78 5.87 18.09
CA LYS A 244 8.92 6.81 17.39
C LYS A 244 7.86 7.36 18.37
N ILE A 245 7.61 8.66 18.32
CA ILE A 245 6.49 9.30 19.02
C ILE A 245 5.19 8.56 18.65
N SER A 246 4.34 8.27 19.64
CA SER A 246 3.05 7.61 19.38
C SER A 246 2.16 8.49 18.51
N ASP A 247 1.36 7.91 17.63
CA ASP A 247 0.49 8.69 16.74
C ASP A 247 -0.53 9.55 17.55
N GLU A 248 -0.85 9.17 18.80
CA GLU A 248 -1.62 10.02 19.73
C GLU A 248 -0.85 11.26 20.21
N LEU A 249 0.42 11.10 20.63
CA LEU A 249 1.22 12.24 21.07
C LEU A 249 1.58 13.15 19.89
N GLU A 250 1.87 12.58 18.72
CA GLU A 250 2.06 13.35 17.49
C GLU A 250 0.80 14.16 17.15
N LEU A 251 -0.40 13.56 17.22
CA LEU A 251 -1.66 14.29 17.03
C LEU A 251 -1.79 15.44 18.03
N ARG A 252 -1.59 15.20 19.32
CA ARG A 252 -1.74 16.24 20.37
C ARG A 252 -0.77 17.41 20.17
N ILE A 253 0.46 17.14 19.73
CA ILE A 253 1.46 18.18 19.39
C ILE A 253 0.97 19.07 18.25
N ILE A 254 0.40 18.46 17.20
CA ILE A 254 -0.13 19.18 16.04
C ILE A 254 -1.37 20.00 16.43
N GLU A 255 -2.29 19.42 17.21
CA GLU A 255 -3.48 20.10 17.74
C GLU A 255 -3.08 21.38 18.52
N GLU A 256 -2.21 21.24 19.53
CA GLU A 256 -1.80 22.35 20.39
C GLU A 256 -1.06 23.45 19.60
N LYS A 257 -0.24 23.07 18.61
CA LYS A 257 0.51 24.04 17.78
C LYS A 257 -0.36 24.76 16.74
N VAL A 258 -1.42 24.14 16.23
CA VAL A 258 -2.40 24.80 15.33
C VAL A 258 -3.28 25.79 16.11
N GLU A 259 -3.65 25.45 17.35
CA GLU A 259 -4.38 26.38 18.23
C GLU A 259 -3.50 27.54 18.70
N HIS A 260 -2.21 27.28 18.94
CA HIS A 260 -1.27 28.27 19.46
C HIS A 260 -0.01 28.41 18.58
N PRO A 261 -0.10 28.96 17.35
CA PRO A 261 1.02 29.04 16.42
C PRO A 261 2.25 29.80 16.94
N ARG A 262 2.07 30.72 17.89
CA ARG A 262 3.16 31.55 18.45
C ARG A 262 4.08 30.82 19.43
N PHE A 263 3.61 29.75 20.08
CA PHE A 263 4.38 29.02 21.09
C PHE A 263 5.68 28.45 20.50
N SER A 264 6.76 28.63 21.26
CA SER A 264 8.05 27.97 21.08
C SER A 264 7.99 26.49 21.46
N LEU A 265 9.10 25.78 21.21
CA LEU A 265 9.23 24.38 21.60
C LEU A 265 9.16 24.22 23.14
N ASP A 266 9.74 25.16 23.89
CA ASP A 266 9.77 25.10 25.36
C ASP A 266 8.40 25.38 25.98
N GLU A 267 7.67 26.36 25.44
CA GLU A 267 6.29 26.65 25.85
C GLU A 267 5.35 25.46 25.59
N LEU A 268 5.53 24.73 24.48
CA LEU A 268 4.79 23.50 24.21
C LEU A 268 5.15 22.37 25.19
N ILE A 269 6.45 22.13 25.43
CA ILE A 269 6.91 21.09 26.37
C ILE A 269 6.35 21.34 27.77
N ALA A 270 6.48 22.56 28.27
CA ALA A 270 6.00 22.95 29.60
C ALA A 270 4.47 22.87 29.73
N ARG A 271 3.73 23.34 28.72
CA ARG A 271 2.26 23.38 28.75
C ARG A 271 1.61 22.01 28.63
N MET A 272 2.23 21.09 27.90
CA MET A 272 1.70 19.74 27.66
C MET A 272 2.32 18.65 28.56
N ASP A 273 3.24 19.01 29.47
CA ASP A 273 4.05 18.09 30.29
C ASP A 273 4.74 16.98 29.46
N LEU A 274 5.40 17.37 28.36
CA LEU A 274 5.95 16.40 27.42
C LEU A 274 7.27 15.79 27.90
N ARG A 275 7.25 14.47 28.09
CA ARG A 275 8.44 13.65 28.31
C ARG A 275 9.24 13.34 27.03
N CYS A 276 8.94 14.00 25.91
CA CYS A 276 9.68 13.82 24.64
C CYS A 276 10.82 14.84 24.51
N SER A 277 11.90 14.48 23.82
CA SER A 277 13.00 15.42 23.58
C SER A 277 12.60 16.58 22.67
N ARG A 278 13.21 17.75 22.88
CA ARG A 278 13.06 18.94 22.03
C ARG A 278 13.28 18.64 20.54
N SER A 279 14.23 17.77 20.22
CA SER A 279 14.52 17.34 18.84
C SER A 279 13.36 16.54 18.24
N ALA A 280 12.73 15.64 19.00
CA ALA A 280 11.60 14.85 18.55
C ALA A 280 10.36 15.74 18.29
N LEU A 281 10.13 16.73 19.15
CA LEU A 281 9.10 17.76 18.95
C LEU A 281 9.38 18.61 17.69
N TYR A 282 10.63 19.05 17.49
CA TYR A 282 11.02 19.80 16.30
C TYR A 282 10.78 19.02 15.00
N GLU A 283 11.12 17.73 14.94
CA GLU A 283 10.90 16.90 13.74
C GLU A 283 9.41 16.74 13.40
N VAL A 284 8.53 16.59 14.40
CA VAL A 284 7.08 16.61 14.18
C VAL A 284 6.64 17.95 13.57
N LEU A 285 6.99 19.07 14.20
CA LEU A 285 6.57 20.39 13.71
C LEU A 285 7.17 20.72 12.35
N ARG A 286 8.39 20.25 12.05
CA ARG A 286 9.04 20.37 10.74
C ARG A 286 8.28 19.57 9.68
N TYR A 287 7.95 18.29 9.94
CA TYR A 287 7.21 17.44 9.01
C TYR A 287 5.84 18.04 8.64
N TRP A 288 5.12 18.59 9.63
CA TRP A 288 3.81 19.22 9.44
C TRP A 288 3.87 20.71 9.03
N GLU A 289 5.08 21.27 8.78
CA GLU A 289 5.31 22.68 8.39
C GLU A 289 4.81 23.73 9.40
N LEU A 290 4.63 23.32 10.66
CA LEU A 290 4.06 24.13 11.74
C LEU A 290 5.09 25.00 12.49
N LEU A 291 6.32 25.14 12.00
CA LEU A 291 7.34 25.99 12.63
C LEU A 291 7.02 27.50 12.51
N GLU A 292 6.20 27.90 11.56
CA GLU A 292 5.87 29.30 11.27
C GLU A 292 4.94 29.95 12.31
N LYS A 293 5.46 30.90 13.09
CA LYS A 293 4.69 31.65 14.11
C LYS A 293 3.64 32.62 13.57
N LYS A 294 3.61 32.88 12.24
CA LYS A 294 2.70 33.83 11.59
C LYS A 294 1.35 33.22 11.17
N ARG A 295 1.18 31.89 11.30
CA ARG A 295 -0.10 31.21 11.00
C ARG A 295 -1.22 31.75 11.89
N ARG A 296 -2.44 31.82 11.35
CA ARG A 296 -3.63 32.18 12.14
C ARG A 296 -3.98 31.01 13.07
N PRO A 297 -4.30 31.25 14.36
CA PRO A 297 -4.76 30.19 15.25
C PRO A 297 -6.09 29.64 14.73
N VAL A 298 -6.24 28.31 14.76
CA VAL A 298 -7.50 27.63 14.42
C VAL A 298 -7.92 26.81 15.63
N GLN A 299 -9.12 27.06 16.15
CA GLN A 299 -9.66 26.32 17.28
C GLN A 299 -10.06 24.90 16.84
N LEU A 300 -9.46 23.88 17.49
CA LEU A 300 -9.69 22.47 17.18
C LEU A 300 -10.33 21.71 18.36
N ARG A 301 -10.12 22.17 19.59
CA ARG A 301 -10.81 21.67 20.80
C ARG A 301 -12.33 21.75 20.60
N GLY A 302 -12.99 20.61 20.84
CA GLY A 302 -14.42 20.42 20.59
C GLY A 302 -14.75 19.75 19.24
N LEU A 303 -13.85 19.76 18.25
CA LEU A 303 -14.13 19.12 16.96
C LEU A 303 -14.42 17.62 17.09
N TRP A 304 -13.71 16.90 17.95
CA TRP A 304 -13.75 15.42 17.97
C TRP A 304 -14.89 14.81 18.81
N GLY A 305 -15.77 15.66 19.35
CA GLY A 305 -16.62 15.33 20.51
C GLY A 305 -15.79 15.31 21.79
N GLU A 306 -16.39 15.70 22.92
CA GLU A 306 -15.68 15.77 24.19
C GLU A 306 -15.18 14.39 24.64
N VAL A 307 -13.85 14.21 24.61
CA VAL A 307 -13.19 13.38 25.63
C VAL A 307 -12.94 14.32 26.80
N LYS A 308 -13.83 14.27 27.80
CA LYS A 308 -13.55 14.86 29.11
C LYS A 308 -12.35 14.13 29.70
N TRP A 309 -11.17 14.73 29.57
CA TRP A 309 -9.98 14.26 30.26
C TRP A 309 -10.24 14.37 31.75
N GLY A 310 -10.34 13.23 32.41
CA GLY A 310 -10.63 13.17 33.84
C GLY A 310 -9.57 13.93 34.62
N THR A 311 -9.96 15.02 35.27
CA THR A 311 -9.30 15.52 36.47
C THR A 311 -9.42 14.44 37.54
N SER A 312 -8.44 13.53 37.54
CA SER A 312 -8.28 12.47 38.54
C SER A 312 -6.80 12.24 38.78
N ILE A 313 -6.16 13.26 39.33
CA ILE A 313 -5.01 13.10 40.22
C ILE A 313 -5.37 13.85 41.50
N ASN A 314 -5.38 13.12 42.62
CA ASN A 314 -5.77 13.63 43.92
C ASN A 314 -4.87 14.77 44.39
N LYS A 315 -5.47 15.86 44.88
CA LYS A 315 -5.44 16.23 46.30
C LYS A 315 -6.61 17.14 46.65
#